data_AF-A0A9X1V1Q4-F1
#
_entry.id   AF-A0A9X1V1Q4-F1
#
_cell.length_a   1.000
_cell.length_b   1.000
_cell.length_c   1.000
_cell.angle_alpha   90.00
_cell.angle_beta   90.00
_cell.angle_gamma   90.00
#
_symmetry.space_group_name_H-M   'P 1'
#
loop_
_entity.id
_entity.type
_entity.pdbx_description
1 polymer ?
#
loop_
_entity_poly.entity_id
_entity_poly.type
_entity_poly.pdbx_seq_one_letter_code
_entity_poly.pdbx_strand_id
1 'polypeptide(L)'
;MQAKLNPFLKSFLPFSLILFAIQYGMVNYIFKLELYYSTLAIYGFHVLATFLIYLFLVFVHNSFSDKTGFAFMACSLLKMLAAVLFLLPLMLNDVMKPFLNIIAFFIPYFLFLIFETVYAVKLINTK
;
A
#
# COMPACT_ATOMS: atom_id res chain seq x y z
N MET A 1 -12.03 0.80 19.16
CA MET A 1 -11.67 1.33 17.83
C MET A 1 -10.50 2.33 17.88
N GLN A 2 -10.63 3.47 18.60
CA GLN A 2 -9.62 4.55 18.60
C GLN A 2 -8.22 4.14 19.12
N ALA A 3 -8.15 3.31 20.16
CA ALA A 3 -6.87 2.87 20.76
C ALA A 3 -5.96 2.07 19.81
N LYS A 4 -6.54 1.39 18.81
CA LYS A 4 -5.81 0.55 17.83
C LYS A 4 -5.44 1.34 16.57
N LEU A 5 -6.29 2.29 16.15
CA LEU A 5 -6.09 3.14 14.97
C LEU A 5 -5.01 4.21 15.17
N ASN A 6 -4.93 4.83 16.35
CA ASN A 6 -3.97 5.90 16.61
C ASN A 6 -2.48 5.48 16.47
N PRO A 7 -2.02 4.35 17.04
CA PRO A 7 -0.62 3.90 16.87
C PRO A 7 -0.30 3.45 15.44
N PHE A 8 -1.32 3.01 14.68
CA PHE A 8 -1.17 2.75 13.25
C PHE A 8 -0.95 4.05 12.49
N LEU A 9 -1.86 5.03 12.62
CA LEU A 9 -1.77 6.30 11.89
C LEU A 9 -0.47 7.06 12.18
N LYS A 10 -0.04 7.08 13.45
CA LYS A 10 1.23 7.72 13.86
C LYS A 10 2.46 7.15 13.15
N SER A 11 2.46 5.87 12.80
CA SER A 11 3.60 5.26 12.09
C SER A 11 3.38 5.22 10.58
N PHE A 12 2.12 5.06 10.15
CA PHE A 12 1.72 4.96 8.75
C PHE A 12 1.94 6.25 7.97
N LEU A 13 1.57 7.40 8.55
CA LEU A 13 1.73 8.70 7.90
C LEU A 13 3.21 9.05 7.64
N PRO A 14 4.12 9.02 8.62
CA PRO A 14 5.53 9.30 8.35
C PRO A 14 6.16 8.25 7.42
N PHE A 15 5.82 6.97 7.58
CA PHE A 15 6.28 5.92 6.67
C PHE A 15 5.91 6.22 5.21
N SER A 16 4.65 6.56 4.96
CA SER A 16 4.16 6.87 3.61
C SER A 16 4.78 8.14 3.06
N LEU A 17 4.90 9.19 3.88
CA LEU A 17 5.47 10.48 3.48
C LEU A 17 6.96 10.36 3.15
N ILE A 18 7.73 9.63 3.97
CA ILE A 18 9.17 9.42 3.75
C ILE A 18 9.39 8.66 2.44
N LEU A 19 8.67 7.57 2.22
CA LEU A 19 8.78 6.80 0.99
C LEU A 19 8.40 7.65 -0.23
N PHE A 20 7.29 8.40 -0.15
CA PHE A 20 6.88 9.31 -1.22
C PHE A 20 7.95 10.35 -1.52
N ALA A 21 8.50 11.01 -0.50
CA ALA A 21 9.53 12.03 -0.68
C ALA A 21 10.80 11.47 -1.31
N ILE A 22 11.24 10.28 -0.89
CA ILE A 22 12.40 9.60 -1.46
C ILE A 22 12.17 9.30 -2.94
N GLN A 23 11.06 8.64 -3.28
CA GLN A 23 10.80 8.27 -4.67
C GLN A 23 10.54 9.49 -5.55
N TYR A 24 9.80 10.48 -5.05
CA TYR A 24 9.55 11.75 -5.76
C TYR A 24 10.87 12.49 -6.04
N GLY A 25 11.76 12.54 -5.04
CA GLY A 25 13.11 13.09 -5.16
C GLY A 25 13.93 12.39 -6.25
N MET A 26 13.96 11.06 -6.20
CA MET A 26 14.68 10.23 -7.17
C MET A 26 14.14 10.42 -8.59
N VAL A 27 12.83 10.35 -8.78
CA VAL A 27 12.18 10.44 -10.09
C VAL A 27 12.35 11.81 -10.73
N ASN A 28 12.11 12.90 -9.98
CA ASN A 28 12.03 14.24 -10.58
C ASN A 28 13.37 14.97 -10.61
N TYR A 29 14.25 14.78 -9.62
CA TYR A 29 15.49 15.55 -9.51
C TYR A 29 16.73 14.77 -9.92
N ILE A 30 16.81 13.48 -9.58
CA ILE A 30 18.00 12.66 -9.84
C ILE A 30 17.95 12.04 -11.22
N PHE A 31 16.93 11.23 -11.50
CA PHE A 31 16.83 10.44 -12.72
C PHE A 31 16.03 11.10 -13.84
N LYS A 32 15.24 12.15 -13.52
CA LYS A 32 14.37 12.89 -14.46
C LYS A 32 13.54 11.95 -15.33
N LEU A 33 12.85 11.01 -14.68
CA LEU A 33 12.09 9.96 -15.35
C LEU A 33 10.66 10.41 -15.59
N GLU A 34 10.18 10.18 -16.81
CA GLU A 34 8.75 10.31 -17.14
C GLU A 34 8.06 8.98 -16.87
N LEU A 35 7.38 8.91 -15.72
CA LEU A 35 6.54 7.76 -15.36
C LEU A 35 5.14 7.93 -15.95
N TYR A 36 4.56 6.82 -16.43
CA TYR A 36 3.18 6.77 -16.92
C TYR A 36 2.17 7.15 -15.85
N TYR A 37 2.36 6.64 -14.63
CA TYR A 37 1.64 7.10 -13.44
C TYR A 37 2.54 8.03 -12.64
N SER A 38 2.01 9.20 -12.26
CA SER A 38 2.72 10.09 -11.36
C SER A 38 3.02 9.41 -10.03
N THR A 39 4.13 9.78 -9.38
CA THR A 39 4.46 9.27 -8.05
C THR A 39 3.31 9.51 -7.06
N LEU A 40 2.58 10.62 -7.20
CA LEU A 40 1.40 10.90 -6.38
C LEU A 40 0.28 9.85 -6.58
N ALA A 41 -0.01 9.46 -7.82
CA ALA A 41 -1.04 8.45 -8.10
C ALA A 41 -0.64 7.07 -7.54
N ILE A 42 0.63 6.68 -7.69
CA ILE A 42 1.17 5.42 -7.17
C ILE A 42 1.02 5.36 -5.63
N TYR A 43 1.49 6.40 -4.94
CA TYR A 43 1.40 6.45 -3.47
C TYR A 43 -0.02 6.66 -2.98
N GLY A 44 -0.85 7.43 -3.70
CA GLY A 44 -2.27 7.59 -3.40
C GLY A 44 -3.01 6.25 -3.41
N PHE A 45 -2.76 5.41 -4.41
CA PHE A 45 -3.29 4.04 -4.47
C PHE A 45 -2.85 3.22 -3.25
N HIS A 46 -1.55 3.16 -2.97
CA HIS A 46 -1.03 2.33 -1.86
C HIS A 46 -1.50 2.82 -0.49
N VAL A 47 -1.50 4.13 -0.27
CA VAL A 47 -1.95 4.74 0.99
C VAL A 47 -3.43 4.47 1.20
N LEU A 48 -4.27 4.70 0.19
CA LEU A 48 -5.71 4.49 0.29
C LEU A 48 -6.03 3.01 0.51
N ALA A 49 -5.43 2.11 -0.27
CA ALA A 49 -5.62 0.67 -0.12
C ALA A 49 -5.23 0.20 1.29
N THR A 50 -4.06 0.61 1.76
CA THR A 50 -3.55 0.22 3.09
C THR A 50 -4.41 0.74 4.23
N PHE A 51 -4.85 1.99 4.12
CA PHE A 51 -5.76 2.59 5.09
C PHE A 51 -7.10 1.86 5.15
N LEU A 52 -7.71 1.56 4.00
CA LEU A 52 -8.99 0.83 3.93
C LEU A 52 -8.86 -0.59 4.48
N ILE A 53 -7.78 -1.30 4.13
CA ILE A 53 -7.53 -2.66 4.63
C ILE A 53 -7.40 -2.63 6.15
N TYR A 54 -6.56 -1.75 6.70
CA TYR A 54 -6.39 -1.70 8.15
C TYR A 54 -7.66 -1.29 8.89
N LEU A 55 -8.43 -0.35 8.32
CA LEU A 55 -9.74 0.03 8.87
C LEU A 55 -10.69 -1.18 8.91
N PHE A 56 -10.76 -1.94 7.82
CA PHE A 56 -11.56 -3.16 7.75
C PHE A 56 -11.08 -4.23 8.73
N LEU A 57 -9.77 -4.42 8.88
CA LEU A 57 -9.22 -5.35 9.87
C LEU A 57 -9.58 -4.97 11.29
N VAL A 58 -9.51 -3.69 11.64
CA VAL A 58 -9.93 -3.22 12.98
C VAL A 58 -11.42 -3.45 13.19
N PHE A 59 -12.25 -3.26 12.16
CA PHE A 59 -13.68 -3.59 12.21
C PHE A 59 -13.90 -5.09 12.47
N VAL A 60 -13.32 -5.96 11.62
CA VAL A 60 -13.43 -7.42 11.77
C VAL A 60 -12.92 -7.86 13.13
N HIS A 61 -11.78 -7.34 13.59
CA HIS A 61 -11.21 -7.76 14.86
C HIS A 61 -12.07 -7.39 16.08
N ASN A 62 -12.83 -6.29 16.03
CA ASN A 62 -13.74 -5.92 17.11
C ASN A 62 -15.02 -6.78 17.12
N SER A 63 -15.44 -7.32 15.98
CA SER A 63 -16.66 -8.15 15.86
C SER A 63 -16.39 -9.65 15.91
N PHE A 64 -15.30 -10.10 15.28
CA PHE A 64 -14.91 -11.50 15.04
C PHE A 64 -13.38 -11.61 15.11
N SER A 65 -12.82 -11.45 16.32
CA SER A 65 -11.37 -11.41 16.54
C SER A 65 -10.64 -12.65 15.98
N ASP A 66 -11.27 -13.82 16.05
CA ASP A 66 -10.79 -15.10 15.51
C ASP A 66 -10.70 -15.14 13.99
N LYS A 67 -11.42 -14.26 13.28
CA LYS A 67 -11.42 -14.18 11.80
C LYS A 67 -10.49 -13.11 11.24
N THR A 68 -9.82 -12.33 12.08
CA THR A 68 -8.94 -11.21 11.66
C THR A 68 -7.85 -11.66 10.67
N GLY A 69 -7.23 -12.83 10.89
CA GLY A 69 -6.22 -13.37 9.98
C GLY A 69 -6.79 -13.73 8.59
N PHE A 70 -7.98 -14.34 8.54
CA PHE A 70 -8.66 -14.63 7.28
C PHE A 70 -9.05 -13.36 6.53
N ALA A 71 -9.51 -12.34 7.25
CA ALA A 71 -9.81 -11.04 6.67
C ALA A 71 -8.56 -10.39 6.06
N PHE A 72 -7.39 -10.48 6.72
CA PHE A 72 -6.14 -9.97 6.17
C PHE A 72 -5.74 -10.69 4.88
N MET A 73 -5.86 -12.01 4.82
CA MET A 73 -5.57 -12.78 3.61
C MET A 73 -6.50 -12.39 2.46
N ALA A 74 -7.80 -12.29 2.71
CA ALA A 74 -8.78 -11.88 1.70
C ALA A 74 -8.53 -10.45 1.19
N CYS A 75 -8.27 -9.50 2.09
CA CYS A 75 -7.91 -8.13 1.74
C CYS A 75 -6.60 -8.06 0.94
N SER A 76 -5.61 -8.88 1.29
CA SER A 76 -4.32 -8.92 0.58
C SER A 76 -4.49 -9.41 -0.86
N LEU A 77 -5.31 -10.45 -1.06
CA LEU A 77 -5.67 -10.94 -2.40
C LEU A 77 -6.43 -9.88 -3.21
N LEU A 78 -7.38 -9.18 -2.58
CA LEU A 78 -8.11 -8.10 -3.22
C LEU A 78 -7.19 -6.94 -3.62
N LYS A 79 -6.22 -6.59 -2.76
CA LYS A 79 -5.20 -5.57 -3.07
C LYS A 79 -4.30 -5.99 -4.23
N MET A 80 -3.92 -7.27 -4.29
CA MET A 80 -3.18 -7.82 -5.45
C MET A 80 -3.98 -7.66 -6.74
N LEU A 81 -5.26 -8.01 -6.73
CA LEU A 81 -6.14 -7.81 -7.89
C LEU A 81 -6.24 -6.32 -8.26
N ALA A 82 -6.47 -5.45 -7.28
CA ALA A 82 -6.54 -4.01 -7.50
C ALA A 82 -5.23 -3.44 -8.08
N ALA A 83 -4.08 -3.95 -7.64
CA ALA A 83 -2.77 -3.56 -8.16
C ALA A 83 -2.58 -3.98 -9.63
N VAL A 84 -3.03 -5.20 -9.99
CA VAL A 84 -3.04 -5.66 -11.39
C VAL A 84 -3.95 -4.77 -12.24
N LEU A 85 -5.16 -4.46 -11.77
CA LEU A 85 -6.08 -3.56 -12.48
C LEU A 85 -5.53 -2.14 -12.61
N PHE A 86 -4.81 -1.66 -11.61
CA PHE A 86 -4.16 -0.35 -11.65
C PHE A 86 -3.02 -0.31 -12.69
N LEU A 87 -2.27 -1.41 -12.85
CA LEU A 87 -1.20 -1.50 -13.84
C LEU A 87 -1.68 -1.91 -15.24
N LEU A 88 -2.90 -2.44 -15.37
CA LEU A 88 -3.42 -2.94 -16.64
C LEU A 88 -3.38 -1.89 -17.77
N PRO A 89 -3.78 -0.61 -17.57
CA PRO A 89 -3.68 0.40 -18.63
C PRO A 89 -2.24 0.65 -19.08
N LEU A 90 -1.27 0.52 -18.17
CA LEU A 90 0.14 0.62 -18.51
C LEU A 90 0.62 -0.56 -19.37
N MET A 91 0.12 -1.77 -19.08
CA MET A 91 0.50 -2.97 -19.83
C MET A 91 -0.11 -3.03 -21.23
N LEU A 92 -1.27 -2.40 -21.43
CA LEU A 92 -1.99 -2.39 -22.70
C LEU A 92 -1.54 -1.26 -23.65
N ASN A 93 -0.91 -0.21 -23.13
CA ASN A 93 -0.40 0.89 -23.93
C ASN A 93 1.08 0.68 -24.30
N ASP A 94 1.50 1.20 -25.46
CA ASP A 94 2.90 1.16 -25.90
C ASP A 94 3.72 2.23 -25.17
N VAL A 95 4.05 1.96 -23.90
CA VAL A 95 4.78 2.89 -23.04
C VAL A 95 6.29 2.76 -23.23
N MET A 96 6.99 3.87 -23.38
CA MET A 96 8.46 3.89 -23.34
C MET A 96 8.93 3.43 -21.94
N LYS A 97 9.75 2.37 -21.89
CA LYS A 97 10.32 1.78 -20.66
C LYS A 97 9.24 1.21 -19.68
N PRO A 98 8.48 0.18 -20.08
CA PRO A 98 7.42 -0.40 -19.24
C PRO A 98 7.98 -1.01 -17.94
N PHE A 99 9.16 -1.62 -18.01
CA PHE A 99 9.82 -2.23 -16.85
C PHE A 99 10.10 -1.25 -15.71
N LEU A 100 10.55 -0.03 -16.03
CA LEU A 100 10.86 0.99 -15.02
C LEU A 100 9.60 1.45 -14.28
N ASN A 101 8.49 1.59 -15.00
CA ASN A 101 7.21 1.93 -14.43
C ASN A 101 6.66 0.83 -13.52
N ILE A 102 6.81 -0.43 -13.93
CA ILE A 102 6.44 -1.59 -13.11
C ILE A 102 7.23 -1.59 -11.80
N ILE A 103 8.56 -1.41 -11.85
CA ILE A 103 9.40 -1.33 -10.65
C ILE A 103 9.01 -0.17 -9.75
N ALA A 104 8.77 1.01 -10.34
CA ALA A 104 8.36 2.22 -9.61
C ALA A 104 7.04 2.03 -8.84
N PHE A 105 6.18 1.09 -9.26
CA PHE A 105 4.97 0.72 -8.55
C PHE A 105 5.19 -0.43 -7.55
N PHE A 106 5.91 -1.48 -7.95
CA PHE A 106 6.05 -2.71 -7.16
C PHE A 106 6.96 -2.57 -5.93
N ILE A 107 8.02 -1.75 -5.99
CA ILE A 107 8.86 -1.51 -4.81
C ILE A 107 8.02 -0.91 -3.66
N PRO A 108 7.27 0.19 -3.86
CA PRO A 108 6.33 0.68 -2.85
C PRO A 108 5.32 -0.37 -2.43
N TYR A 109 4.74 -1.12 -3.39
CA TYR A 109 3.74 -2.15 -3.09
C TYR A 109 4.22 -3.13 -2.01
N PHE A 110 5.43 -3.68 -2.16
CA PHE A 110 5.98 -4.62 -1.17
C PHE A 110 6.27 -3.96 0.18
N LEU A 111 6.76 -2.72 0.18
CA LEU A 111 6.99 -1.98 1.43
C LEU A 111 5.68 -1.75 2.20
N PHE A 112 4.62 -1.34 1.51
CA PHE A 112 3.30 -1.19 2.11
C PHE A 112 2.73 -2.54 2.56
N LEU A 113 2.94 -3.62 1.79
CA LEU A 113 2.49 -4.96 2.17
C LEU A 113 3.19 -5.45 3.46
N ILE A 114 4.50 -5.26 3.58
CA ILE A 114 5.25 -5.60 4.81
C ILE A 114 4.69 -4.81 5.99
N PHE A 115 4.46 -3.50 5.81
CA PHE A 115 3.86 -2.65 6.84
C PHE A 115 2.48 -3.16 7.27
N GLU A 116 1.62 -3.50 6.32
CA GLU A 116 0.31 -4.11 6.56
C GLU A 116 0.42 -5.41 7.34
N THR A 117 1.31 -6.32 6.93
CA THR A 117 1.52 -7.60 7.61
C THR A 117 1.95 -7.40 9.06
N VAL A 118 2.91 -6.51 9.33
CA VAL A 118 3.36 -6.21 10.70
C VAL A 118 2.19 -5.74 11.58
N TYR A 119 1.37 -4.83 11.07
CA TYR A 119 0.24 -4.30 11.82
C TYR A 119 -0.92 -5.28 11.94
N ALA A 120 -1.17 -6.11 10.94
CA ALA A 120 -2.15 -7.19 10.99
C ALA A 120 -1.75 -8.23 12.05
N VAL A 121 -0.49 -8.67 12.07
CA VAL A 121 0.03 -9.61 13.08
C VAL A 121 -0.05 -9.00 14.48
N LYS A 122 0.32 -7.72 14.64
CA LYS A 122 0.19 -7.01 15.91
C LYS A 122 -1.26 -6.97 16.39
N LEU A 123 -2.21 -6.70 15.49
CA LEU A 123 -3.64 -6.66 15.79
C LEU A 123 -4.16 -8.04 16.21
N ILE A 124 -3.80 -9.11 15.49
CA ILE A 124 -4.19 -10.49 15.79
C ILE A 124 -3.68 -10.93 17.17
N ASN A 125 -2.45 -10.54 17.52
CA ASN A 125 -1.82 -10.88 18.81
C ASN A 125 -2.22 -9.95 19.97
N THR A 126 -3.09 -8.96 19.73
CA THR A 126 -3.62 -8.11 20.80
C THR A 126 -4.71 -8.90 21.53
N LYS A 127 -4.37 -9.46 22.70
CA LYS A 127 -5.31 -10.06 23.64
C LYS A 127 -6.21 -9.00 24.28
#